data_AF-A0A7R9QY49-F1
#
_entry.id   AF-A0A7R9QY49-F1
#
_cell.length_a   1.000
_cell.length_b   1.000
_cell.length_c   1.000
_cell.angle_alpha   90.00
_cell.angle_beta   90.00
_cell.angle_gamma   90.00
#
_symmetry.space_group_name_H-M   'P 1'
#
loop_
_entity.id
_entity.type
_entity.pdbx_description
1 polymer ?
#
loop_
_entity_poly.entity_id
_entity_poly.type
_entity_poly.pdbx_seq_one_letter_code
_entity_poly.pdbx_strand_id
1 'polypeptide(L)'
;MVIDILKFFSVYTLVLFSFACGMNQLLWYYADMEKQVCVLQQTLKPSSKNYTDIAASHPDACFMWRRFANLFESTQTLFWASFGLIDLENFELTGIQSYTRFWGLLMFGSYSVINVIVLLNLLIAMMNHSYQMISEQADKEWKFARSKLWMSYFNDGETVPPPFNVIPTPKSVIYFLKWLFHKCCGQTRKAKNEAMRTIRRKARKASERDHKYQSVMRSLVRRYITSEQRIQERHRVVTEDDCNEIKQDISALRYDLLEMLGTNKASY
;
A
#
# COMPACT_ATOMS: atom_id res chain seq x y z
N MET A 1 -4.49 -1.55 -2.05
CA MET A 1 -4.30 -1.62 -3.51
C MET A 1 -2.85 -1.80 -3.94
N VAL A 2 -1.92 -0.84 -3.78
CA VAL A 2 -0.52 -1.03 -4.26
C VAL A 2 0.16 -2.25 -3.62
N ILE A 3 -0.05 -2.47 -2.32
CA ILE A 3 0.48 -3.64 -1.62
C ILE A 3 -0.08 -4.95 -2.20
N ASP A 4 -1.38 -4.96 -2.56
CA ASP A 4 -2.05 -6.13 -3.12
C ASP A 4 -1.57 -6.39 -4.56
N ILE A 5 -1.36 -5.32 -5.34
CA ILE A 5 -0.72 -5.40 -6.67
C ILE A 5 0.70 -5.95 -6.55
N LEU A 6 1.50 -5.55 -5.55
CA LEU A 6 2.85 -6.08 -5.35
C LEU A 6 2.84 -7.57 -4.97
N LYS A 7 1.89 -8.00 -4.12
CA LYS A 7 1.70 -9.43 -3.80
C LYS A 7 1.30 -10.24 -5.02
N PHE A 8 0.48 -9.68 -5.90
CA PHE A 8 0.14 -10.32 -7.16
C PHE A 8 1.34 -10.36 -8.11
N PHE A 9 2.11 -9.27 -8.19
CA PHE A 9 3.28 -9.16 -9.04
C PHE A 9 4.34 -10.22 -8.69
N SER A 10 4.48 -10.61 -7.43
CA SER A 10 5.39 -11.70 -7.06
C SER A 10 4.98 -13.08 -7.60
N VAL A 11 3.67 -13.35 -7.69
CA VAL A 11 3.16 -14.58 -8.32
C VAL A 11 3.39 -14.52 -9.83
N TYR A 12 3.10 -13.38 -10.46
CA TYR A 12 3.36 -13.16 -11.88
C TYR A 12 4.85 -13.34 -12.24
N THR A 13 5.77 -12.75 -11.48
CA THR A 13 7.20 -12.89 -11.74
C THR A 13 7.69 -14.33 -11.56
N LEU A 14 7.13 -15.08 -10.62
CA LEU A 14 7.42 -16.52 -10.46
C LEU A 14 6.99 -17.32 -11.70
N VAL A 15 5.76 -17.09 -12.17
CA VAL A 15 5.25 -17.75 -13.39
C VAL A 15 6.12 -17.38 -14.58
N LEU A 16 6.39 -16.09 -14.78
CA LEU A 16 7.22 -15.60 -15.88
C LEU A 16 8.62 -16.24 -15.85
N PHE A 17 9.27 -16.30 -14.68
CA PHE A 17 10.60 -16.89 -14.55
C PHE A 17 10.58 -18.40 -14.80
N SER A 18 9.56 -19.13 -14.32
CA SER A 18 9.40 -20.57 -14.55
C SER A 18 9.30 -20.91 -16.04
N PHE A 19 8.44 -20.19 -16.77
CA PHE A 19 8.31 -20.36 -18.22
C PHE A 19 9.54 -19.86 -18.99
N ALA A 20 10.21 -18.80 -18.52
CA ALA A 20 11.45 -18.33 -19.12
C ALA A 20 12.56 -19.38 -19.04
N CYS A 21 12.72 -20.03 -17.88
CA CYS A 21 13.64 -21.15 -17.71
C CYS A 21 13.31 -22.32 -18.64
N GLY A 22 12.03 -22.71 -18.72
CA GLY A 22 11.57 -23.80 -19.57
C GLY A 22 11.82 -23.55 -21.06
N MET A 23 11.48 -22.35 -21.55
CA MET A 23 11.70 -22.00 -22.96
C MET A 23 13.17 -21.76 -23.30
N ASN A 24 13.94 -21.14 -22.40
CA ASN A 24 15.38 -21.00 -22.57
C ASN A 24 16.03 -22.39 -22.68
N GLN A 25 15.69 -23.32 -21.79
CA GLN A 25 16.24 -24.69 -21.85
C GLN A 25 15.91 -25.41 -23.16
N LEU A 26 14.72 -25.17 -23.72
CA LEU A 26 14.27 -25.81 -24.96
C LEU A 26 14.89 -25.18 -26.23
N LEU A 27 15.02 -23.85 -26.26
CA LEU A 27 15.34 -23.08 -27.46
C LEU A 27 16.77 -22.56 -27.50
N TRP A 28 17.52 -22.57 -26.39
CA TRP A 28 18.87 -22.01 -26.30
C TRP A 28 19.82 -22.56 -27.36
N TYR A 29 19.79 -23.88 -27.61
CA TYR A 29 20.63 -24.50 -28.63
C TYR A 29 20.32 -23.98 -30.04
N TYR A 30 19.04 -23.84 -30.39
CA TYR A 30 18.63 -23.33 -31.69
C TYR A 30 18.91 -21.83 -31.84
N ALA A 31 18.81 -21.07 -30.74
CA ALA A 31 19.19 -19.66 -30.71
C ALA A 31 20.70 -19.47 -30.94
N ASP A 32 21.55 -20.35 -30.42
CA ASP A 32 23.00 -20.30 -30.70
C ASP A 32 23.31 -20.66 -32.16
N MET A 33 22.59 -21.62 -32.76
CA MET A 33 22.68 -21.92 -34.18
C MET A 33 22.29 -20.71 -35.06
N GLU A 34 21.18 -20.03 -34.75
CA GLU A 34 20.80 -18.80 -35.46
C GLU A 34 21.79 -17.65 -35.27
N LYS A 35 22.40 -17.54 -34.09
CA LYS A 35 23.44 -16.54 -33.83
C LYS A 35 24.62 -16.73 -34.78
N GLN A 36 25.04 -17.98 -35.03
CA GLN A 36 26.10 -18.28 -36.00
C GLN A 36 25.70 -17.84 -37.42
N VAL A 37 24.43 -18.01 -37.80
CA VAL A 37 23.89 -17.52 -39.08
C VAL A 37 23.92 -15.98 -39.15
N CYS A 38 23.55 -15.24 -38.09
CA CYS A 38 23.71 -13.78 -38.09
C CYS A 38 25.19 -13.37 -38.23
N VAL A 39 26.10 -14.00 -37.48
CA VAL A 39 27.53 -13.67 -37.55
C VAL A 39 28.08 -13.92 -38.97
N LEU A 40 27.65 -14.99 -39.62
CA LEU A 40 27.99 -15.26 -41.02
C LEU A 40 27.46 -14.17 -41.95
N GLN A 41 26.21 -13.74 -41.75
CA GLN A 41 25.59 -12.67 -42.53
C GLN A 41 26.30 -11.31 -42.34
N GLN A 42 26.78 -11.01 -41.13
CA GLN A 42 27.54 -9.78 -40.84
C GLN A 42 28.96 -9.78 -41.44
N THR A 43 29.58 -10.95 -41.57
CA THR A 43 30.96 -11.08 -42.10
C THR A 43 31.00 -11.13 -43.63
N LEU A 44 29.89 -11.53 -44.28
CA LEU A 44 29.76 -11.53 -45.73
C LEU A 44 29.47 -10.12 -46.26
N LYS A 45 30.19 -9.71 -47.33
CA LYS A 45 29.92 -8.43 -48.02
C LYS A 45 28.54 -8.47 -48.69
N PRO A 46 27.77 -7.37 -48.65
CA PRO A 46 26.40 -7.31 -49.19
C PRO A 46 26.29 -7.51 -50.72
N SER A 47 27.43 -7.59 -51.42
CA SER A 47 27.51 -7.80 -52.88
C SER A 47 27.80 -9.26 -53.28
N SER A 48 27.88 -10.20 -52.33
CA SER A 48 28.10 -11.62 -52.60
C SER A 48 26.77 -12.32 -52.91
N LYS A 49 26.71 -13.20 -53.93
CA LYS A 49 25.53 -14.04 -54.21
C LYS A 49 25.12 -14.89 -52.99
N ASN A 50 26.10 -15.34 -52.22
CA ASN A 50 25.85 -16.06 -50.97
C ASN A 50 25.20 -15.18 -49.89
N TYR A 51 25.42 -13.86 -49.92
CA TYR A 51 24.76 -12.93 -49.00
C TYR A 51 23.28 -12.76 -49.34
N THR A 52 22.95 -12.60 -50.63
CA THR A 52 21.56 -12.44 -51.07
C THR A 52 20.70 -13.68 -50.80
N ASP A 53 21.26 -14.89 -50.92
CA ASP A 53 20.52 -16.14 -50.68
C ASP A 53 20.28 -16.40 -49.18
N ILE A 54 21.26 -16.08 -48.32
CA ILE A 54 21.14 -16.22 -46.86
C ILE A 54 20.25 -15.13 -46.26
N ALA A 55 20.36 -13.89 -46.75
CA ALA A 55 19.51 -12.78 -46.30
C ALA A 55 18.05 -12.93 -46.77
N ALA A 56 17.82 -13.56 -47.93
CA ALA A 56 16.47 -13.86 -48.41
C ALA A 56 15.80 -15.04 -47.67
N SER A 57 16.58 -15.98 -47.14
CA SER A 57 16.05 -17.12 -46.37
C SER A 57 15.81 -16.78 -44.89
N HIS A 58 16.64 -15.94 -44.28
CA HIS A 58 16.50 -15.55 -42.87
C HIS A 58 16.76 -14.04 -42.64
N PRO A 59 15.83 -13.15 -43.03
CA PRO A 59 16.01 -11.71 -42.93
C PRO A 59 16.16 -11.19 -41.50
N ASP A 60 15.48 -11.83 -40.53
CA ASP A 60 15.43 -11.40 -39.13
C ASP A 60 16.32 -12.21 -38.18
N ALA A 61 17.19 -13.08 -38.71
CA ALA A 61 18.05 -13.96 -37.91
C ALA A 61 18.80 -13.21 -36.82
N CYS A 62 19.24 -11.97 -37.10
CA CYS A 62 19.99 -11.17 -36.13
C CYS A 62 19.17 -10.53 -35.00
N PHE A 63 17.85 -10.43 -35.15
CA PHE A 63 16.94 -9.98 -34.11
C PHE A 63 16.35 -11.17 -33.34
N MET A 64 16.12 -12.30 -34.03
CA MET A 64 15.53 -13.52 -33.50
C MET A 64 16.42 -14.21 -32.46
N TRP A 65 17.72 -14.44 -32.77
CA TRP A 65 18.62 -15.20 -31.88
C TRP A 65 18.69 -14.65 -30.45
N ARG A 66 18.59 -13.32 -30.29
CA ARG A 66 18.74 -12.66 -29.00
C ARG A 66 17.65 -13.04 -28.00
N ARG A 67 16.46 -13.38 -28.49
CA ARG A 67 15.25 -13.60 -27.68
C ARG A 67 15.33 -14.77 -26.71
N PHE A 68 15.98 -15.86 -27.12
CA PHE A 68 16.14 -17.08 -26.32
C PHE A 68 17.61 -17.46 -26.06
N ALA A 69 18.54 -16.55 -26.34
CA ALA A 69 19.97 -16.77 -26.13
C ALA A 69 20.37 -16.86 -24.66
N ASN A 70 19.67 -16.11 -23.79
CA ASN A 70 19.92 -16.08 -22.36
C ASN A 70 18.60 -16.10 -21.60
N LEU A 71 18.66 -16.53 -20.34
CA LEU A 71 17.50 -16.53 -19.45
C LEU A 71 16.89 -15.13 -19.28
N PHE A 72 17.72 -14.11 -19.18
CA PHE A 72 17.27 -12.72 -19.04
C PHE A 72 16.54 -12.21 -20.29
N GLU A 73 17.05 -12.52 -21.48
CA GLU A 73 16.39 -12.16 -22.74
C GLU A 73 15.08 -12.96 -22.93
N SER A 74 15.06 -14.23 -22.51
CA SER A 74 13.84 -15.06 -22.48
C SER A 74 12.77 -14.51 -21.51
N THR A 75 13.22 -13.93 -20.41
CA THR A 75 12.36 -13.25 -19.42
C THR A 75 11.78 -11.96 -20.01
N GLN A 76 12.60 -11.16 -20.70
CA GLN A 76 12.15 -9.93 -21.36
C GLN A 76 11.19 -10.22 -22.51
N THR A 77 11.44 -11.26 -23.29
CA THR A 77 10.55 -11.63 -24.38
C THR A 77 9.20 -12.07 -23.83
N LEU A 78 9.15 -12.99 -22.87
CA LEU A 78 7.88 -13.33 -22.22
C LEU A 78 7.15 -12.11 -21.62
N PHE A 79 7.87 -11.18 -21.01
CA PHE A 79 7.27 -9.93 -20.53
C PHE A 79 6.60 -9.14 -21.67
N TRP A 80 7.26 -8.95 -22.80
CA TRP A 80 6.68 -8.27 -23.96
C TRP A 80 5.56 -9.08 -24.64
N ALA A 81 5.61 -10.41 -24.58
CA ALA A 81 4.52 -11.27 -25.03
C ALA A 81 3.23 -11.05 -24.22
N SER A 82 3.35 -10.67 -22.94
CA SER A 82 2.20 -10.32 -22.09
C SER A 82 1.36 -9.17 -22.66
N PHE A 83 2.00 -8.26 -23.39
CA PHE A 83 1.35 -7.13 -24.06
C PHE A 83 0.96 -7.43 -25.51
N GLY A 84 1.20 -8.65 -25.99
CA GLY A 84 0.92 -9.05 -27.37
C GLY A 84 1.92 -8.51 -28.40
N LEU A 85 3.13 -8.13 -27.98
CA LEU A 85 4.18 -7.60 -28.87
C LEU A 85 5.09 -8.68 -29.47
N ILE A 86 4.76 -9.96 -29.29
CA ILE A 86 5.53 -11.09 -29.79
C ILE A 86 4.63 -12.03 -30.57
N ASP A 87 4.93 -12.14 -31.85
CA ASP A 87 4.27 -13.02 -32.81
C ASP A 87 4.79 -14.46 -32.77
N LEU A 88 4.02 -15.38 -33.36
CA LEU A 88 4.37 -16.80 -33.46
C LEU A 88 5.56 -17.05 -34.40
N GLU A 89 5.81 -16.16 -35.36
CA GLU A 89 6.94 -16.22 -36.29
C GLU A 89 8.29 -16.16 -35.56
N ASN A 90 8.30 -15.59 -34.35
CA ASN A 90 9.51 -15.49 -33.53
C ASN A 90 9.98 -16.82 -32.93
N PHE A 91 9.23 -17.90 -33.12
CA PHE A 91 9.58 -19.27 -32.73
C PHE A 91 10.09 -20.12 -33.90
N GLU A 92 10.17 -19.54 -35.11
CA GLU A 92 10.68 -20.23 -36.31
C GLU A 92 12.20 -20.13 -36.41
N LEU A 93 12.91 -20.85 -35.55
CA LEU A 93 14.38 -20.87 -35.56
C LEU A 93 14.95 -21.86 -36.58
N THR A 94 16.12 -21.55 -37.14
CA THR A 94 16.86 -22.45 -38.04
C THR A 94 17.12 -23.82 -37.42
N GLY A 95 16.78 -24.89 -38.14
CA GLY A 95 17.06 -26.27 -37.74
C GLY A 95 16.08 -26.87 -36.73
N ILE A 96 15.01 -26.16 -36.35
CA ILE A 96 14.03 -26.67 -35.39
C ILE A 96 13.23 -27.85 -35.98
N GLN A 97 13.24 -28.97 -35.26
CA GLN A 97 12.43 -30.14 -35.63
C GLN A 97 10.96 -29.93 -35.24
N SER A 98 10.05 -30.55 -35.99
CA SER A 98 8.59 -30.44 -35.76
C SER A 98 8.18 -30.76 -34.33
N TYR A 99 8.87 -31.72 -33.68
CA TYR A 99 8.61 -32.09 -32.29
C TYR A 99 8.94 -30.97 -31.30
N THR A 100 10.15 -30.39 -31.38
CA THR A 100 10.57 -29.29 -30.49
C THR A 100 9.74 -28.03 -30.74
N ARG A 101 9.41 -27.76 -32.01
CA ARG A 101 8.52 -26.65 -32.39
C ARG A 101 7.15 -26.76 -31.73
N PHE A 102 6.55 -27.95 -31.75
CA PHE A 102 5.26 -28.18 -31.11
C PHE A 102 5.30 -27.87 -29.61
N TRP A 103 6.31 -28.38 -28.90
CA TRP A 103 6.45 -28.13 -27.47
C TRP A 103 6.76 -26.66 -27.14
N GLY A 104 7.56 -25.97 -27.96
CA GLY A 104 7.82 -24.54 -27.79
C GLY A 104 6.55 -23.69 -27.94
N LEU A 105 5.76 -23.95 -28.98
CA LEU A 105 4.47 -23.28 -29.19
C LEU A 105 3.44 -23.64 -28.11
N LEU A 106 3.44 -24.87 -27.61
CA LEU A 106 2.54 -25.30 -26.53
C LEU A 106 2.90 -24.62 -25.19
N MET A 107 4.19 -24.52 -24.86
CA MET A 107 4.66 -23.82 -23.66
C MET A 107 4.36 -22.32 -23.75
N PHE A 108 4.57 -21.70 -24.91
CA PHE A 108 4.22 -20.30 -25.13
C PHE A 108 2.70 -20.05 -25.07
N GLY A 109 1.90 -20.91 -25.70
CA GLY A 109 0.44 -20.82 -25.69
C GLY A 109 -0.14 -20.99 -24.28
N SER A 110 0.36 -21.97 -23.51
CA SER A 110 -0.05 -22.16 -22.12
C SER A 110 0.37 -21.00 -21.22
N TYR A 111 1.57 -20.44 -21.41
CA TYR A 111 1.99 -19.20 -20.76
C TYR A 111 1.00 -18.05 -21.04
N SER A 112 0.65 -17.82 -22.31
CA SER A 112 -0.26 -16.74 -22.70
C SER A 112 -1.66 -16.92 -22.12
N VAL A 113 -2.19 -18.15 -22.06
CA VAL A 113 -3.47 -18.45 -21.41
C VAL A 113 -3.40 -18.17 -19.90
N ILE A 114 -2.39 -18.68 -19.21
CA ILE A 114 -2.24 -18.47 -17.75
C ILE A 114 -2.07 -16.97 -17.46
N ASN A 115 -1.23 -16.28 -18.23
CA ASN A 115 -0.91 -14.89 -17.96
C ASN A 115 -2.05 -13.93 -18.31
N VAL A 116 -2.56 -13.99 -19.55
CA VAL A 116 -3.54 -13.04 -20.04
C VAL A 116 -4.96 -13.38 -19.59
N ILE A 117 -5.34 -14.66 -19.56
CA ILE A 117 -6.71 -15.05 -19.24
C ILE A 117 -6.88 -15.27 -17.73
N VAL A 118 -5.95 -15.96 -17.08
CA VAL A 118 -6.12 -16.30 -15.65
C VAL A 118 -5.58 -15.18 -14.76
N LEU A 119 -4.30 -14.86 -14.85
CA LEU A 119 -3.62 -13.92 -13.95
C LEU A 119 -4.22 -12.51 -14.05
N LEU A 120 -4.43 -11.97 -15.26
CA LEU A 120 -5.02 -10.64 -15.44
C LEU A 120 -6.43 -10.55 -14.82
N ASN A 121 -7.29 -11.54 -15.05
CA ASN A 121 -8.64 -11.56 -14.49
C ASN A 121 -8.65 -11.68 -12.96
N LEU A 122 -7.72 -12.46 -12.39
CA LEU A 122 -7.55 -12.54 -10.95
C LEU A 122 -7.02 -11.23 -10.34
N LEU A 123 -6.12 -10.52 -11.04
CA LEU A 123 -5.66 -9.19 -10.62
C LEU A 123 -6.82 -8.19 -10.58
N ILE A 124 -7.65 -8.16 -11.62
CA ILE A 124 -8.83 -7.28 -11.66
C ILE A 124 -9.78 -7.61 -10.49
N ALA A 125 -10.06 -8.89 -10.26
CA ALA A 125 -10.92 -9.33 -9.16
C ALA A 125 -10.38 -8.91 -7.79
N MET A 126 -9.08 -9.13 -7.54
CA MET A 126 -8.41 -8.73 -6.30
C MET A 126 -8.41 -7.21 -6.11
N MET A 127 -8.13 -6.45 -7.17
CA MET A 127 -8.16 -4.98 -7.12
C MET A 127 -9.56 -4.47 -6.80
N ASN A 128 -10.61 -5.01 -7.42
CA ASN A 128 -12.00 -4.63 -7.16
C ASN A 128 -12.40 -4.85 -5.70
N HIS A 129 -12.08 -6.02 -5.13
CA HIS A 129 -12.34 -6.29 -3.72
C HIS A 129 -11.53 -5.35 -2.81
N SER A 130 -10.24 -5.13 -3.10
CA SER A 130 -9.41 -4.21 -2.32
C SER A 130 -9.92 -2.77 -2.38
N TYR A 131 -10.46 -2.35 -3.54
CA TYR A 131 -11.01 -1.02 -3.75
C TYR A 131 -12.28 -0.81 -2.94
N GLN A 132 -13.19 -1.79 -2.90
CA GLN A 132 -14.39 -1.72 -2.08
C GLN A 132 -14.06 -1.49 -0.61
N MET A 133 -13.15 -2.29 -0.05
CA MET A 133 -12.71 -2.14 1.35
C MET A 133 -12.07 -0.78 1.64
N ILE A 134 -11.23 -0.28 0.72
CA ILE A 134 -10.57 1.03 0.90
C ILE A 134 -11.58 2.18 0.75
N SER A 135 -12.52 2.07 -0.19
CA SER A 135 -13.50 3.11 -0.47
C SER A 135 -14.40 3.41 0.73
N GLU A 136 -14.73 2.40 1.54
CA GLU A 136 -15.54 2.59 2.76
C GLU A 136 -14.87 3.51 3.79
N GLN A 137 -13.54 3.56 3.82
CA GLN A 137 -12.75 4.32 4.81
C GLN A 137 -11.94 5.47 4.18
N ALA A 138 -12.01 5.63 2.86
CA ALA A 138 -11.20 6.57 2.08
C ALA A 138 -11.27 8.01 2.64
N ASP A 139 -12.46 8.44 3.05
CA ASP A 139 -12.68 9.77 3.63
C ASP A 139 -11.90 10.01 4.92
N LYS A 140 -11.83 8.99 5.79
CA LYS A 140 -11.11 9.07 7.08
C LYS A 140 -9.61 9.09 6.83
N GLU A 141 -9.11 8.19 5.99
CA GLU A 141 -7.70 8.11 5.61
C GLU A 141 -7.23 9.39 4.90
N TRP A 142 -8.04 9.90 3.96
CA TRP A 142 -7.75 11.15 3.26
C TRP A 142 -7.69 12.33 4.22
N LYS A 143 -8.67 12.49 5.12
CA LYS A 143 -8.67 13.55 6.14
C LYS A 143 -7.48 13.43 7.08
N PHE A 144 -7.08 12.20 7.46
CA PHE A 144 -5.89 11.96 8.26
C PHE A 144 -4.61 12.37 7.53
N ALA A 145 -4.42 11.92 6.29
CA ALA A 145 -3.26 12.27 5.48
C ALA A 145 -3.20 13.79 5.22
N ARG A 146 -4.34 14.42 4.93
CA ARG A 146 -4.45 15.88 4.75
C ARG A 146 -4.08 16.63 6.04
N SER A 147 -4.53 16.16 7.20
CA SER A 147 -4.19 16.76 8.48
C SER A 147 -2.70 16.62 8.79
N LYS A 148 -2.09 15.48 8.45
CA LYS A 148 -0.64 15.27 8.57
C LYS A 148 0.15 16.24 7.69
N LEU A 149 -0.31 16.48 6.46
CA LEU A 149 0.26 17.48 5.57
C LEU A 149 0.12 18.91 6.14
N TRP A 150 -1.04 19.28 6.68
CA TRP A 150 -1.18 20.59 7.33
C TRP A 150 -0.28 20.71 8.56
N MET A 151 -0.15 19.65 9.35
CA MET A 151 0.73 19.61 10.51
C MET A 151 2.21 19.81 10.15
N SER A 152 2.65 19.35 8.98
CA SER A 152 4.03 19.63 8.54
C SER A 152 4.25 21.12 8.26
N TYR A 153 3.23 21.85 7.79
CA TYR A 153 3.31 23.30 7.54
C TYR A 153 3.08 24.17 8.79
N PHE A 154 2.51 23.63 9.87
CA PHE A 154 2.31 24.41 11.11
C PHE A 154 3.60 24.63 11.90
N ASN A 155 4.65 23.84 11.67
CA ASN A 155 5.91 24.01 12.38
C ASN A 155 6.66 25.24 11.84
N ASP A 156 7.12 26.12 12.74
CA ASP A 156 7.80 27.41 12.44
C ASP A 156 9.17 27.29 11.69
N GLY A 157 9.52 26.11 11.17
CA GLY A 157 10.82 25.83 10.54
C GLY A 157 10.90 26.19 9.05
N GLU A 158 9.78 26.24 8.34
CA GLU A 158 9.74 26.36 6.87
C GLU A 158 9.02 27.66 6.44
N THR A 159 9.49 28.80 6.95
CA THR A 159 8.89 30.11 6.64
C THR A 159 9.02 30.53 5.16
N VAL A 160 9.89 29.88 4.39
CA VAL A 160 10.15 30.18 2.98
C VAL A 160 10.12 28.91 2.13
N PRO A 161 9.47 28.93 0.96
CA PRO A 161 9.45 27.77 0.07
C PRO A 161 10.84 27.50 -0.52
N PRO A 162 11.23 26.24 -0.77
CA PRO A 162 12.40 25.92 -1.60
C PRO A 162 12.28 26.62 -2.97
N PRO A 163 13.35 27.25 -3.52
CA PRO A 163 14.76 27.21 -3.10
C PRO A 163 15.18 28.29 -2.08
N PHE A 164 14.27 29.18 -1.64
CA PHE A 164 14.59 30.33 -0.80
C PHE A 164 15.01 30.00 0.64
N ASN A 165 14.94 28.71 1.02
CA ASN A 165 15.43 28.18 2.30
C ASN A 165 16.98 28.06 2.37
N VAL A 166 17.70 28.32 1.25
CA VAL A 166 19.17 28.25 1.21
C VAL A 166 19.83 29.48 1.82
N ILE A 167 19.18 30.66 1.74
CA ILE A 167 19.71 31.89 2.34
C ILE A 167 19.26 31.91 3.80
N PRO A 168 20.19 31.91 4.78
CA PRO A 168 19.83 31.93 6.18
C PRO A 168 18.99 33.18 6.49
N THR A 169 17.81 32.98 7.09
CA THR A 169 16.94 34.11 7.40
C THR A 169 17.62 35.09 8.37
N PRO A 170 17.33 36.40 8.28
CA PRO A 170 17.88 37.40 9.20
C PRO A 170 17.61 37.07 10.68
N LYS A 171 16.50 36.38 10.96
CA LYS A 171 16.16 35.90 12.30
C LYS A 171 17.16 34.86 12.80
N SER A 172 17.56 33.90 11.97
CA SER A 172 18.55 32.86 12.33
C SER A 172 19.90 33.48 12.70
N VAL A 173 20.34 34.52 11.99
CA VAL A 173 21.58 35.25 12.30
C VAL A 173 21.48 35.97 13.65
N ILE A 174 20.34 36.61 13.94
CA ILE A 174 20.10 37.27 15.25
C ILE A 174 20.08 36.26 16.40
N TYR A 175 19.46 35.09 16.21
CA TYR A 175 19.48 34.03 17.22
C TYR A 175 20.88 33.50 17.47
N PHE A 176 21.68 33.32 16.42
CA PHE A 176 23.08 32.89 16.52
C PHE A 176 23.94 33.91 17.29
N LEU A 177 23.80 35.21 16.99
CA LEU A 177 24.50 36.28 17.72
C LEU A 177 24.06 36.32 19.19
N LYS A 178 22.76 36.21 19.48
CA LYS A 178 22.25 36.13 20.87
C LYS A 178 22.79 34.91 21.62
N TRP A 179 22.87 33.76 20.96
CA TRP A 179 23.45 32.55 21.52
C TRP A 179 24.94 32.75 21.86
N LEU A 180 25.70 33.37 20.96
CA LEU A 180 27.12 33.68 21.16
C LEU A 180 27.32 34.64 22.36
N PHE A 181 26.53 35.71 22.43
CA PHE A 181 26.53 36.64 23.57
C PHE A 181 26.13 35.96 24.89
N HIS A 182 25.13 35.07 24.86
CA HIS A 182 24.71 34.35 26.07
C HIS A 182 25.78 33.35 26.54
N LYS A 183 26.52 32.75 25.62
CA LYS A 183 27.65 31.85 25.94
C LYS A 183 28.83 32.60 26.54
N CYS A 184 29.10 33.83 26.09
CA CYS A 184 30.18 34.68 26.61
C CYS A 184 29.82 35.43 27.91
N CYS A 185 28.54 35.80 28.13
CA CYS A 185 28.11 36.64 29.26
C CYS A 185 27.12 35.96 30.24
N GLY A 186 26.78 34.68 30.04
CA GLY A 186 25.67 34.00 30.74
C GLY A 186 25.90 33.60 32.20
N GLN A 187 27.08 33.81 32.79
CA GLN A 187 27.40 33.35 34.15
C GLN A 187 27.02 34.33 35.28
N THR A 188 26.32 35.43 35.00
CA THR A 188 25.95 36.41 36.03
C THR A 188 24.83 35.89 36.94
N ARG A 189 24.95 36.08 38.27
CA ARG A 189 23.93 35.67 39.27
C ARG A 189 22.53 36.24 39.00
N LYS A 190 22.42 37.41 38.37
CA LYS A 190 21.14 38.03 37.97
C LYS A 190 20.42 37.22 36.88
N ALA A 191 21.14 36.76 35.85
CA ALA A 191 20.58 35.93 34.78
C ALA A 191 20.05 34.59 35.30
N LYS A 192 20.75 33.97 36.27
CA LYS A 192 20.30 32.73 36.93
C LYS A 192 19.00 32.93 37.73
N ASN A 193 18.86 34.04 38.44
CA ASN A 193 17.64 34.37 39.19
C ASN A 193 16.45 34.67 38.27
N GLU A 194 16.66 35.35 37.15
CA GLU A 194 15.62 35.59 36.15
C GLU A 194 15.20 34.29 35.46
N ALA A 195 16.15 33.44 35.08
CA ALA A 195 15.87 32.11 34.55
C ALA A 195 15.01 31.29 35.53
N MET A 196 15.37 31.26 36.82
CA MET A 196 14.59 30.57 37.86
C MET A 196 13.16 31.12 37.98
N ARG A 197 12.97 32.45 37.89
CA ARG A 197 11.63 33.09 37.87
C ARG A 197 10.83 32.70 36.64
N THR A 198 11.45 32.64 35.46
CA THR A 198 10.78 32.19 34.22
C THR A 198 10.37 30.72 34.28
N ILE A 199 11.22 29.85 34.85
CA ILE A 199 10.92 28.42 35.07
C ILE A 199 9.71 28.28 35.98
N ARG A 200 9.68 28.99 37.13
CA ARG A 200 8.52 28.97 38.04
C ARG A 200 7.23 29.46 37.36
N ARG A 201 7.31 30.51 36.54
CA ARG A 201 6.15 31.00 35.75
C ARG A 201 5.69 29.97 34.72
N LYS A 202 6.60 29.29 34.02
CA LYS A 202 6.27 28.21 33.07
C LYS A 202 5.64 27.01 33.79
N ALA A 203 6.16 26.62 34.95
CA ALA A 203 5.62 25.53 35.76
C ALA A 203 4.20 25.84 36.25
N ARG A 204 3.95 27.06 36.73
CA ARG A 204 2.59 27.49 37.11
C ARG A 204 1.62 27.45 35.92
N LYS A 205 2.03 27.98 34.75
CA LYS A 205 1.22 27.92 33.53
C LYS A 205 0.97 26.48 33.05
N ALA A 206 1.94 25.58 33.22
CA ALA A 206 1.75 24.17 32.92
C ALA A 206 0.70 23.55 33.85
N SER A 207 0.82 23.76 35.16
CA SER A 207 -0.16 23.28 36.15
C SER A 207 -1.57 23.82 35.89
N GLU A 208 -1.72 25.10 35.54
CA GLU A 208 -3.02 25.68 35.18
C GLU A 208 -3.62 25.05 33.90
N ARG A 209 -2.77 24.70 32.91
CA ARG A 209 -3.21 23.95 31.72
C ARG A 209 -3.63 22.53 32.07
N ASP A 210 -2.91 21.85 32.96
CA ASP A 210 -3.23 20.49 33.38
C ASP A 210 -4.57 20.44 34.12
N HIS A 211 -4.83 21.39 35.01
CA HIS A 211 -6.13 21.50 35.68
C HIS A 211 -7.29 21.71 34.69
N LYS A 212 -7.11 22.58 33.69
CA LYS A 212 -8.09 22.79 32.61
C LYS A 212 -8.27 21.55 31.74
N TYR A 213 -7.19 20.86 31.42
CA TYR A 213 -7.24 19.61 30.66
C TYR A 213 -8.02 18.55 31.43
N GLN A 214 -7.75 18.38 32.73
CA GLN A 214 -8.48 17.42 33.56
C GLN A 214 -9.97 17.74 33.67
N SER A 215 -10.35 19.02 33.83
CA SER A 215 -11.77 19.39 33.91
C SER A 215 -12.51 19.11 32.59
N VAL A 216 -11.89 19.44 31.45
CA VAL A 216 -12.43 19.14 30.12
C VAL A 216 -12.52 17.63 29.90
N MET A 217 -11.46 16.88 30.25
CA MET A 217 -11.43 15.42 30.10
C MET A 217 -12.54 14.75 30.92
N ARG A 218 -12.76 15.16 32.18
CA ARG A 218 -13.88 14.63 32.99
C ARG A 218 -15.24 14.89 32.33
N SER A 219 -15.47 16.09 31.80
CA SER A 219 -16.71 16.42 31.10
C SER A 219 -16.89 15.60 29.82
N LEU A 220 -15.81 15.39 29.04
CA LEU A 220 -15.84 14.57 27.83
C LEU A 220 -16.12 13.10 28.15
N VAL A 221 -15.43 12.52 29.14
CA VAL A 221 -15.65 11.14 29.58
C VAL A 221 -17.08 10.94 30.06
N ARG A 222 -17.60 11.87 30.87
CA ARG A 222 -19.01 11.79 31.31
C ARG A 222 -19.97 11.84 30.13
N ARG A 223 -19.77 12.77 29.19
CA ARG A 223 -20.61 12.87 27.97
C ARG A 223 -20.54 11.60 27.14
N TYR A 224 -19.35 11.02 26.98
CA TYR A 224 -19.13 9.78 26.23
C TYR A 224 -19.85 8.58 26.89
N ILE A 225 -19.67 8.38 28.19
CA ILE A 225 -20.33 7.28 28.93
C ILE A 225 -21.86 7.41 28.80
N THR A 226 -22.40 8.61 29.02
CA THR A 226 -23.85 8.84 28.89
C THR A 226 -24.35 8.65 27.46
N SER A 227 -23.56 9.02 26.44
CA SER A 227 -23.95 8.77 25.04
C SER A 227 -23.91 7.28 24.70
N GLU A 228 -22.86 6.56 25.12
CA GLU A 228 -22.73 5.12 24.87
C GLU A 228 -23.85 4.32 25.54
N GLN A 229 -24.18 4.63 26.79
CA GLN A 229 -25.32 4.00 27.49
C GLN A 229 -26.63 4.20 26.73
N ARG A 230 -26.91 5.42 26.25
CA ARG A 230 -28.11 5.71 25.45
C ARG A 230 -28.14 4.99 24.11
N ILE A 231 -26.98 4.85 23.45
CA ILE A 231 -26.86 4.11 22.18
C ILE A 231 -27.12 2.62 22.44
N GLN A 232 -26.52 2.06 23.49
CA GLN A 232 -26.76 0.69 23.92
C GLN A 232 -28.23 0.45 24.24
N GLU A 233 -28.88 1.31 25.04
CA GLU A 233 -30.31 1.22 25.34
C GLU A 233 -31.19 1.27 24.08
N ARG A 234 -30.86 2.12 23.09
CA ARG A 234 -31.60 2.20 21.82
C ARG A 234 -31.38 1.00 20.91
N HIS A 235 -30.16 0.46 20.85
CA HIS A 235 -29.82 -0.69 20.01
C HIS A 235 -30.08 -2.03 20.71
N ARG A 236 -30.35 -2.03 22.02
CA ARG A 236 -30.72 -3.21 22.78
C ARG A 236 -32.05 -3.73 22.24
N VAL A 237 -31.97 -4.87 21.55
CA VAL A 237 -33.15 -5.63 21.15
C VAL A 237 -33.75 -6.22 22.42
N VAL A 238 -35.08 -6.15 22.54
CA VAL A 238 -35.80 -6.75 23.68
C VAL A 238 -35.52 -8.25 23.69
N THR A 239 -34.92 -8.74 24.76
CA THR A 239 -34.63 -10.16 24.94
C THR A 239 -35.76 -10.85 25.68
N GLU A 240 -35.78 -12.19 25.65
CA GLU A 240 -36.75 -12.98 26.43
C GLU A 240 -36.61 -12.73 27.94
N ASP A 241 -35.37 -12.47 28.41
CA ASP A 241 -35.10 -12.12 29.80
C ASP A 241 -35.81 -10.84 30.23
N ASP A 242 -35.86 -9.82 29.37
CA ASP A 242 -36.61 -8.58 29.65
C ASP A 242 -38.11 -8.86 29.80
N CYS A 243 -38.67 -9.76 28.99
CA CYS A 243 -40.06 -10.19 29.11
C CYS A 243 -40.31 -10.99 30.39
N ASN A 244 -39.35 -11.83 30.79
CA ASN A 244 -39.42 -12.61 32.02
C ASN A 244 -39.29 -11.73 33.27
N GLU A 245 -38.46 -10.69 33.24
CA GLU A 245 -38.32 -9.68 34.29
C GLU A 245 -39.66 -8.93 34.47
N ILE A 246 -40.25 -8.42 33.39
CA ILE A 246 -41.56 -7.74 33.45
C ILE A 246 -42.65 -8.68 33.96
N LYS A 247 -42.65 -9.95 33.53
CA LYS A 247 -43.62 -10.94 34.00
C LYS A 247 -43.46 -11.20 35.51
N GLN A 248 -42.23 -11.24 36.00
CA GLN A 248 -41.94 -11.41 37.42
C GLN A 248 -42.39 -10.18 38.22
N ASP A 249 -42.13 -8.97 37.74
CA ASP A 249 -42.59 -7.72 38.36
C ASP A 249 -44.12 -7.61 38.41
N ILE A 250 -44.81 -7.96 37.34
CA ILE A 250 -46.28 -8.01 37.30
C ILE A 250 -46.82 -9.05 38.29
N SER A 251 -46.13 -10.20 38.39
CA SER A 251 -46.52 -11.26 39.32
C SER A 251 -46.34 -10.81 40.77
N ALA A 252 -45.21 -10.16 41.08
CA ALA A 252 -44.94 -9.59 42.40
C ALA A 252 -46.00 -8.54 42.78
N LEU A 253 -46.27 -7.58 41.88
CA LEU A 253 -47.30 -6.56 42.07
C LEU A 253 -48.69 -7.16 42.34
N ARG A 254 -49.05 -8.24 41.63
CA ARG A 254 -50.32 -8.94 41.83
C ARG A 254 -50.43 -9.49 43.25
N TYR A 255 -49.37 -10.10 43.76
CA TYR A 255 -49.38 -10.67 45.12
C TYR A 255 -49.42 -9.57 46.18
N ASP A 256 -48.65 -8.49 46.02
CA ASP A 256 -48.68 -7.34 46.94
C ASP A 256 -50.08 -6.70 47.04
N LEU A 257 -50.75 -6.53 45.90
CA LEU A 257 -52.12 -5.98 45.87
C LEU A 257 -53.13 -6.91 46.55
N LEU A 258 -53.01 -8.22 46.34
CA LEU A 258 -53.87 -9.21 46.99
C LEU A 258 -53.65 -9.23 48.50
N GLU A 259 -52.42 -9.07 48.97
CA GLU A 259 -52.09 -8.97 50.40
C GLU A 259 -52.70 -7.70 51.02
N MET A 260 -52.54 -6.55 50.38
CA MET A 260 -53.13 -5.29 50.87
C MET A 260 -54.66 -5.28 50.86
N LEU A 261 -55.29 -5.92 49.87
CA LEU A 261 -56.75 -6.04 49.81
C LEU A 261 -57.28 -7.11 50.77
N GLY A 262 -56.53 -8.19 50.99
CA GLY A 262 -56.86 -9.26 51.93
C GLY A 262 -56.76 -8.81 53.39
N THR A 263 -55.73 -8.05 53.75
CA THR A 263 -55.55 -7.46 55.08
C THR A 263 -56.61 -6.40 55.41
N ASN A 264 -57.06 -5.62 54.43
CA ASN A 264 -58.18 -4.68 54.58
C ASN A 264 -59.53 -5.39 54.84
N LYS A 265 -59.73 -6.61 54.34
CA LYS A 265 -60.92 -7.43 54.63
C LYS A 265 -60.90 -8.11 55.99
N ALA A 266 -59.73 -8.31 56.59
CA ALA A 266 -59.58 -8.93 57.92
C ALA A 266 -59.67 -7.93 59.09
N SER A 267 -59.78 -6.62 58.79
CA SER A 267 -59.86 -5.54 59.79
C SER A 267 -61.29 -5.04 60.06
N TYR A 268 -62.32 -5.80 59.65
CA TYR A 268 -63.74 -5.58 59.96
C TYR A 268 -64.35 -6.82 60.60
#